data_AF-A0A392VGQ3-F1
#
_entry.id   AF-A0A392VGQ3-F1
#
_cell.length_a   1.000
_cell.length_b   1.000
_cell.length_c   1.000
_cell.angle_alpha   90.00
_cell.angle_beta   90.00
_cell.angle_gamma   90.00
#
_symmetry.space_group_name_H-M   'P 1'
#
loop_
_entity.id
_entity.type
_entity.pdbx_description
1 polymer ?
#
loop_
_entity_poly.entity_id
_entity_poly.type
_entity_poly.pdbx_seq_one_letter_code
_entity_poly.pdbx_strand_id
1 'polypeptide(L)' 'TRLVSRFPLCWTKEHFDQPTEYYLTKEENMSSEELAGLEKLQAYVNGFVPACCVNRAGDPVLDAKGNER' A
#
# COMPACT_ATOMS: atom_id res chain seq x y z
N THR A 1 27.89 0.92 5.16
CA THR A 1 27.20 2.24 5.25
C THR A 1 25.81 2.00 5.81
N ARG A 2 25.31 2.83 6.75
CA ARG A 2 23.98 2.63 7.36
C ARG A 2 22.89 3.04 6.36
N LEU A 3 21.95 2.16 6.07
CA LEU A 3 20.76 2.49 5.28
C LEU A 3 19.77 3.27 6.17
N VAL A 4 19.30 4.42 5.70
CA VAL A 4 18.33 5.28 6.39
C VAL A 4 17.05 5.30 5.56
N SER A 5 15.92 4.91 6.18
CA SER A 5 14.60 4.98 5.54
C SER A 5 14.27 6.43 5.17
N ARG A 6 13.86 6.66 3.92
CA ARG A 6 13.40 7.97 3.43
C ARG A 6 11.90 8.18 3.63
N PHE A 7 11.17 7.13 3.97
CA PHE A 7 9.76 7.21 4.32
C PHE A 7 9.61 7.41 5.83
N PRO A 8 8.74 8.33 6.27
CA PRO A 8 8.49 8.57 7.67
C PRO A 8 7.91 7.30 8.29
N LEU A 9 8.65 6.68 9.22
CA LEU A 9 8.16 5.55 10.00
C LEU A 9 7.05 5.97 10.98
N CYS A 10 6.91 7.27 11.22
CA CYS A 10 5.81 7.88 11.95
C CYS A 10 5.39 9.19 11.26
N TRP A 11 4.07 9.40 11.11
CA TRP A 11 3.53 10.63 10.54
C TRP A 11 3.55 11.72 11.62
N THR A 12 4.18 12.87 11.32
CA THR A 12 4.08 14.08 12.16
C THR A 12 2.90 14.94 11.71
N LYS A 13 2.52 15.94 12.53
CA LYS A 13 1.47 16.91 12.17
C LYS A 13 1.73 17.56 10.81
N GLU A 14 2.99 17.89 10.51
CA GLU A 14 3.39 18.53 9.25
C GLU A 14 3.06 17.68 8.01
N HIS A 15 3.01 16.35 8.15
CA HIS A 15 2.66 15.45 7.06
C HIS A 15 1.16 15.51 6.72
N PHE A 16 0.32 15.81 7.71
CA PHE A 16 -1.13 15.98 7.51
C PHE A 16 -1.48 17.34 6.92
N ASP A 17 -0.58 18.32 7.04
CA ASP A 17 -0.75 19.65 6.45
C ASP A 17 -0.40 19.64 4.95
N GLN A 18 0.24 18.58 4.43
CA GLN A 18 0.51 18.42 3.00
C GLN A 18 -0.68 17.81 2.26
N PRO A 19 -0.97 18.28 1.04
CA PRO A 19 -2.03 17.71 0.22
C PRO A 19 -1.59 16.32 -0.32
N THR A 20 -2.55 15.44 -0.61
CA THR A 20 -2.27 14.05 -1.02
C THR A 20 -1.30 13.97 -2.19
N GLU A 21 -1.39 14.89 -3.14
CA GLU A 21 -0.56 14.99 -4.35
C GLU A 21 0.92 15.11 -4.03
N TYR A 22 1.28 15.67 -2.87
CA TYR A 22 2.67 15.77 -2.42
C TYR A 22 3.34 14.39 -2.26
N TYR A 23 2.56 13.36 -1.94
CA TYR A 23 3.04 12.00 -1.73
C TYR A 23 2.88 11.10 -2.96
N LEU A 24 2.33 11.63 -4.06
CA LEU A 24 2.13 10.87 -5.28
C LEU A 24 3.34 11.04 -6.20
N THR A 25 3.97 9.92 -6.55
CA THR A 25 4.95 9.89 -7.63
C THR A 25 4.23 9.59 -8.94
N LYS A 26 4.38 10.47 -9.93
CA LYS A 26 3.89 10.20 -11.28
C LYS A 26 4.85 9.26 -12.00
N GLU A 27 4.33 8.24 -12.65
CA GLU A 27 5.11 7.26 -13.42
C GLU A 27 5.97 7.93 -14.51
N GLU A 28 5.46 8.99 -15.14
CA GLU A 28 6.19 9.81 -16.13
C GLU A 28 7.50 10.43 -15.61
N ASN A 29 7.65 10.57 -14.28
CA ASN A 29 8.84 11.13 -13.65
C ASN A 29 9.77 10.06 -13.06
N MET A 30 9.46 8.77 -13.21
CA MET A 30 10.28 7.68 -12.68
C MET A 30 11.45 7.35 -13.61
N SER A 31 12.59 7.03 -13.01
CA SER A 31 13.73 6.44 -13.72
C SER A 31 13.42 5.01 -14.17
N SER A 32 14.20 4.47 -15.12
CA SER A 32 14.06 3.07 -15.56
C SER A 32 14.23 2.06 -14.41
N GLU A 33 15.06 2.37 -13.42
CA GLU A 33 15.25 1.51 -12.24
C GLU A 33 14.01 1.52 -11.33
N GLU A 34 13.41 2.69 -11.11
CA GLU A 34 12.18 2.83 -10.32
C GLU A 34 10.99 2.14 -11.00
N LEU A 35 10.88 2.24 -12.33
CA LEU A 35 9.86 1.53 -13.10
C LEU A 35 9.99 0.01 -12.96
N ALA A 36 11.21 -0.53 -13.05
CA ALA A 36 11.46 -1.95 -12.82
C ALA A 36 11.15 -2.38 -11.37
N GLY A 37 11.36 -1.47 -10.40
CA GLY A 37 10.94 -1.66 -9.01
C GLY A 37 9.42 -1.70 -8.85
N LEU A 38 8.71 -0.77 -9.51
CA LEU A 38 7.25 -0.70 -9.51
C LEU A 38 6.63 -1.95 -10.13
N GLU A 39 7.15 -2.44 -11.26
CA GLU A 39 6.67 -3.67 -11.90
C GLU A 39 6.80 -4.89 -10.97
N LYS A 40 7.92 -5.01 -10.26
CA LYS A 40 8.11 -6.08 -9.26
C LYS A 40 7.09 -5.99 -8.13
N LEU A 41 6.80 -4.78 -7.63
CA LEU A 41 5.79 -4.57 -6.59
C LEU A 41 4.39 -4.93 -7.09
N GLN A 42 4.04 -4.52 -8.31
CA GLN A 42 2.77 -4.87 -8.93
C GLN A 42 2.63 -6.38 -9.09
N ALA A 43 3.66 -7.07 -9.61
CA ALA A 43 3.65 -8.52 -9.73
C ALA A 43 3.49 -9.24 -8.37
N TYR A 44 4.15 -8.73 -7.33
CA TYR A 44 4.01 -9.24 -5.98
C TYR A 44 2.58 -9.09 -5.44
N VAL A 45 1.98 -7.91 -5.56
CA VAL A 45 0.60 -7.64 -5.11
C VAL A 45 -0.42 -8.45 -5.91
N ASN A 46 -0.24 -8.54 -7.24
CA ASN A 46 -1.12 -9.33 -8.11
C ASN A 46 -1.05 -10.83 -7.84
N GLY A 47 0.03 -11.30 -7.20
CA GLY A 47 0.17 -12.69 -6.76
C GLY A 47 -0.63 -13.03 -5.50
N PHE A 48 -1.26 -12.05 -4.85
CA PHE A 48 -2.07 -12.29 -3.65
C PHE A 48 -3.37 -13.01 -4.01
N VAL A 49 -3.63 -14.13 -3.33
CA VAL A 49 -4.92 -14.79 -3.37
C VAL A 49 -5.87 -14.01 -2.46
N PRO A 50 -7.08 -13.63 -2.93
CA PRO A 50 -8.09 -13.05 -2.06
C PRO A 50 -8.32 -13.93 -0.83
N ALA A 51 -8.11 -13.36 0.34
CA ALA A 51 -8.34 -14.04 1.61
C ALA A 51 -9.64 -13.54 2.22
N CYS A 52 -10.51 -14.47 2.65
CA CYS A 52 -11.72 -14.09 3.38
C CYS A 52 -11.33 -13.39 4.68
N CYS A 53 -11.89 -12.20 4.91
CA CYS A 53 -11.76 -11.54 6.20
C CYS A 53 -12.51 -12.37 7.24
N VAL A 54 -11.83 -12.88 8.27
CA VAL A 54 -12.46 -13.66 9.34
C VAL A 54 -12.43 -12.93 10.68
N ASN A 55 -13.44 -13.17 11.51
CA ASN A 55 -13.47 -12.69 12.89
C ASN A 55 -12.48 -13.48 13.78
N ARG A 56 -12.41 -13.15 15.08
CA ARG A 56 -11.52 -13.87 16.02
C ARG A 56 -11.85 -15.36 16.21
N ALA A 57 -13.07 -15.78 15.90
CA ALA A 57 -13.53 -17.17 15.96
C ALA A 57 -13.28 -17.93 14.64
N GLY A 58 -12.86 -17.24 13.57
CA GLY A 58 -12.63 -17.82 12.26
C GLY A 58 -13.83 -17.73 11.30
N ASP A 59 -14.94 -17.10 11.69
CA ASP A 59 -16.10 -16.95 10.80
C ASP A 59 -15.89 -15.81 9.79
N PRO A 60 -16.36 -15.94 8.54
CA PRO A 60 -16.32 -14.85 7.57
C PRO A 60 -17.02 -13.59 8.05
N VAL A 61 -16.38 -12.44 7.84
CA VAL A 61 -16.94 -11.11 8.07
C VAL A 61 -17.77 -10.72 6.85
N LEU A 62 -19.09 -10.62 7.06
CA LEU A 62 -20.04 -10.27 6.01
C LEU A 62 -20.29 -8.76 5.97
N ASP A 63 -20.60 -8.24 4.78
CA ASP A 63 -21.12 -6.89 4.59
C ASP A 63 -22.57 -6.76 5.07
N ALA A 64 -23.14 -5.55 5.00
CA ALA A 64 -24.52 -5.28 5.41
C ALA A 64 -25.58 -6.04 4.58
N LYS A 65 -25.20 -6.62 3.43
CA LYS A 65 -26.05 -7.42 2.55
C LYS A 65 -25.83 -8.93 2.73
N GLY A 66 -24.92 -9.34 3.62
CA GLY A 66 -24.60 -10.74 3.90
C GLY A 66 -23.56 -11.36 2.96
N ASN A 67 -22.83 -10.57 2.18
CA ASN A 67 -21.77 -11.07 1.29
C ASN A 67 -20.40 -11.00 1.97
N GLU A 68 -19.50 -11.93 1.67
CA GLU A 68 -18.10 -11.86 2.09
C GLU A 68 -17.41 -10.64 1.48
N ARG A 69 -16.56 -9.97 2.27
CA ARG A 69 -15.79 -8.79 1.86
C ARG A 69 -14.42 -9.14 1.30
#